data_AF-A0A942Z351-F1
#
_entry.id   AF-A0A942Z351-F1
#
_cell.length_a   1.000
_cell.length_b   1.000
_cell.length_c   1.000
_cell.angle_alpha   90.00
_cell.angle_beta   90.00
_cell.angle_gamma   90.00
#
_symmetry.space_group_name_H-M   'P 1'
#
loop_
_entity.id
_entity.type
_entity.pdbx_description
1 polymer ?
#
loop_
_entity_poly.entity_id
_entity_poly.type
_entity_poly.pdbx_seq_one_letter_code
_entity_poly.pdbx_strand_id
1 'polypeptide(L)'
;MDEELKHLIAVSALVKDENGHVLLVRTHFRSDTWEMPGGFVEAGEPLDVAVCREVLEETGVVIRPLGITGVYYNERIHVLSVVFNAEYVSGEIIIQPEEILEAKYVELDKTNIDQYIKRPNVKSRTLDALNAVNSIPYETWNLNPPNYKLLSRLDGGHEDSKSVFLLTGKPRMGKTTMIKKLINEIGSDICGGFYTEEITNSNSRIGFRCISINGESVEIANVESPSKTRIGRYGIDIERFEKFAIKILQDSLSSKKIIVIDEIGFMQMLSTNFQKIVQDIISNNHIVLGTVPLDSHSEIDKIKFSKKVKLINLNELNRDVISEFFVKDIQKALDSCTL
;
A
#
# COMPACT_ATOMS: atom_id res chain seq x y z
N MET A 1 23.97 34.62 -6.76
CA MET A 1 23.06 33.48 -7.00
C MET A 1 22.87 32.90 -5.62
N ASP A 2 21.80 33.35 -4.94
CA ASP A 2 21.56 32.99 -3.54
C ASP A 2 21.55 31.47 -3.40
N GLU A 3 22.33 30.96 -2.46
CA GLU A 3 22.20 29.59 -1.98
C GLU A 3 20.78 29.49 -1.43
N GLU A 4 19.88 28.88 -2.20
CA GLU A 4 18.50 28.64 -1.79
C GLU A 4 18.53 27.98 -0.42
N LEU A 5 18.04 28.68 0.61
CA LEU A 5 17.86 28.14 1.95
C LEU A 5 16.90 26.95 1.84
N LYS A 6 17.45 25.73 1.84
CA LYS A 6 16.68 24.49 1.77
C LYS A 6 16.53 23.93 3.16
N HIS A 7 15.27 23.81 3.60
CA HIS A 7 14.96 22.98 4.76
C HIS A 7 15.26 21.52 4.42
N LEU A 8 15.94 20.84 5.32
CA LEU A 8 16.14 19.40 5.23
C LEU A 8 14.92 18.70 5.84
N ILE A 9 14.49 17.59 5.26
CA ILE A 9 13.41 16.78 5.80
C ILE A 9 13.99 15.47 6.30
N ALA A 10 13.62 15.07 7.50
CA ALA A 10 13.95 13.78 8.08
C ALA A 10 12.67 13.06 8.50
N VAL A 11 12.70 11.74 8.45
CA VAL A 11 11.61 10.86 8.86
C VAL A 11 12.08 9.92 9.96
N SER A 12 11.18 9.49 10.82
CA SER A 12 11.46 8.43 11.81
C SER A 12 10.18 7.65 12.12
N ALA A 13 10.31 6.41 12.58
CA ALA A 13 9.16 5.56 12.86
C ALA A 13 9.13 5.06 14.30
N LEU A 14 8.00 5.23 14.96
CA LEU A 14 7.66 4.41 16.13
C LEU A 14 7.21 3.04 15.61
N VAL A 15 8.10 2.05 15.67
CA VAL A 15 7.83 0.69 15.24
C VAL A 15 7.56 -0.17 16.47
N LYS A 16 6.40 -0.82 16.52
CA LYS A 16 6.07 -1.81 17.56
C LYS A 16 6.15 -3.23 17.01
N ASP A 17 6.73 -4.15 17.78
CA ASP A 17 6.61 -5.59 17.53
C ASP A 17 5.22 -6.11 17.93
N GLU A 18 4.99 -7.42 17.72
CA GLU A 18 3.70 -8.06 18.05
C GLU A 18 3.39 -8.05 19.57
N ASN A 19 4.39 -7.83 20.42
CA ASN A 19 4.23 -7.72 21.88
C ASN A 19 4.08 -6.25 22.34
N GLY A 20 4.11 -5.29 21.42
CA GLY A 20 4.02 -3.86 21.73
C GLY A 20 5.35 -3.21 22.14
N HIS A 21 6.48 -3.92 22.07
CA HIS A 21 7.80 -3.36 22.33
C HIS A 21 8.22 -2.42 21.19
N VAL A 22 8.88 -1.33 21.54
CA VAL A 22 9.32 -0.29 20.59
C VAL A 22 10.73 -0.58 20.10
N LEU A 23 10.94 -0.55 18.79
CA LEU A 23 12.27 -0.58 18.18
C LEU A 23 12.98 0.75 18.44
N LEU A 24 14.12 0.68 19.12
CA LEU A 24 15.02 1.82 19.30
C LEU A 24 16.40 1.49 18.72
N VAL A 25 17.04 2.53 18.22
CA VAL A 25 18.42 2.51 17.75
C VAL A 25 19.27 3.49 18.55
N ARG A 26 20.58 3.24 18.54
CA ARG A 26 21.59 4.16 19.03
C ARG A 26 22.62 4.34 17.93
N THR A 27 22.77 5.58 17.46
CA THR A 27 23.67 5.90 16.33
C THR A 27 25.07 6.22 16.83
N HIS A 28 26.08 6.10 15.96
CA HIS A 28 27.45 6.55 16.27
C HIS A 28 27.50 8.05 16.60
N PHE A 29 26.69 8.85 15.90
CA PHE A 29 26.62 10.30 16.09
C PHE A 29 25.93 10.72 17.41
N ARG A 30 25.01 9.90 17.92
CA ARG A 30 24.27 10.15 19.17
C ARG A 30 24.40 9.00 20.16
N SER A 31 25.64 8.56 20.37
CA SER A 31 25.95 7.42 21.26
C SER A 31 25.50 7.58 22.72
N ASP A 32 25.15 8.80 23.14
CA ASP A 32 24.64 9.13 24.48
C ASP A 32 23.15 8.80 24.68
N THR A 33 22.35 8.67 23.61
CA THR A 33 20.88 8.50 23.68
C THR A 33 20.39 7.44 22.71
N TRP A 34 19.24 6.84 23.02
CA TRP A 34 18.47 6.06 22.07
C TRP A 34 17.47 6.95 21.32
N GLU A 35 17.04 6.50 20.14
CA GLU A 35 16.03 7.14 19.33
C GLU A 35 15.25 6.13 18.47
N MET A 36 14.10 6.56 17.95
CA MET A 36 13.39 5.82 16.90
C MET A 36 14.26 5.79 15.63
N PRO A 37 14.29 4.68 14.88
CA PRO A 37 15.04 4.60 13.63
C PRO A 37 14.50 5.58 12.58
N GLY A 38 15.40 6.06 11.72
CA GLY A 38 15.08 6.91 10.58
C GLY A 38 16.11 8.00 10.29
N GLY A 39 16.17 8.42 9.03
CA GLY A 39 17.13 9.43 8.56
C GLY A 39 16.52 10.47 7.61
N PHE A 40 17.32 10.89 6.63
CA PHE A 40 16.99 12.03 5.76
C PHE A 40 16.22 11.58 4.52
N VAL A 41 15.26 12.42 4.11
CA VAL A 41 14.51 12.19 2.88
C VAL A 41 15.36 12.59 1.68
N GLU A 42 15.45 11.70 0.69
CA GLU A 42 16.18 12.00 -0.55
C GLU A 42 15.38 12.94 -1.46
N ALA A 43 16.08 13.65 -2.35
CA ALA A 43 15.44 14.59 -3.26
C ALA A 43 14.45 13.89 -4.19
N GLY A 44 13.17 14.27 -4.10
CA GLY A 44 12.08 13.69 -4.90
C GLY A 44 11.48 12.40 -4.33
N GLU A 45 11.94 11.94 -3.17
CA GLU A 45 11.44 10.76 -2.48
C GLU A 45 10.18 11.09 -1.64
N PRO A 46 9.10 10.30 -1.73
CA PRO A 46 7.97 10.38 -0.81
C PRO A 46 8.35 10.03 0.64
N LEU A 47 7.71 10.67 1.63
CA LEU A 47 8.04 10.47 3.05
C LEU A 47 7.75 9.06 3.56
N ASP A 48 6.67 8.44 3.07
CA ASP A 48 6.29 7.05 3.40
C ASP A 48 7.27 6.04 2.81
N VAL A 49 7.85 6.34 1.64
CA VAL A 49 8.92 5.53 1.03
C VAL A 49 10.22 5.71 1.81
N ALA A 50 10.61 6.96 2.09
CA ALA A 50 11.81 7.29 2.84
C ALA A 50 11.84 6.60 4.20
N VAL A 51 10.73 6.64 4.96
CA VAL A 51 10.72 6.03 6.30
C VAL A 51 10.85 4.51 6.25
N CYS A 52 10.31 3.86 5.20
CA CYS A 52 10.50 2.42 5.01
C CYS A 52 11.94 2.08 4.65
N ARG A 53 12.56 2.87 3.76
CA ARG A 53 13.96 2.70 3.34
C ARG A 53 14.90 2.86 4.53
N GLU A 54 14.80 3.97 5.25
CA GLU A 54 15.67 4.29 6.37
C GLU A 54 15.61 3.23 7.48
N VAL A 55 14.41 2.79 7.87
CA VAL A 55 14.27 1.76 8.91
C VAL A 55 14.85 0.42 8.45
N LEU A 56 14.66 0.06 7.18
CA LEU A 56 15.22 -1.15 6.60
C LEU A 56 16.76 -1.09 6.54
N GLU A 57 17.33 0.03 6.10
CA GLU A 57 18.78 0.23 6.00
C GLU A 57 19.43 0.20 7.39
N GLU A 58 18.90 0.95 8.36
CA GLU A 58 19.47 1.04 9.70
C GLU A 58 19.36 -0.28 10.50
N THR A 59 18.26 -1.02 10.33
CA THR A 59 17.89 -2.09 11.27
C THR A 59 17.59 -3.44 10.64
N GLY A 60 17.48 -3.54 9.32
CA GLY A 60 17.05 -4.77 8.63
C GLY A 60 15.55 -5.07 8.78
N VAL A 61 14.80 -4.21 9.49
CA VAL A 61 13.37 -4.40 9.76
C VAL A 61 12.52 -3.76 8.67
N VAL A 62 11.56 -4.53 8.16
CA VAL A 62 10.53 -4.07 7.22
C VAL A 62 9.34 -3.57 8.02
N ILE A 63 8.84 -2.38 7.66
CA ILE A 63 7.73 -1.73 8.37
C ILE A 63 6.59 -1.31 7.45
N ARG A 64 5.41 -1.12 8.04
CA ARG A 64 4.25 -0.47 7.43
C ARG A 64 3.97 0.84 8.15
N PRO A 65 4.16 2.01 7.53
CA PRO A 65 3.71 3.28 8.07
C PRO A 65 2.18 3.33 8.12
N LEU A 66 1.62 3.80 9.23
CA LEU A 66 0.17 3.94 9.47
C LEU A 66 -0.32 5.39 9.37
N GLY A 67 0.57 6.35 9.58
CA GLY A 67 0.28 7.78 9.54
C GLY A 67 1.27 8.59 10.37
N ILE A 68 1.12 9.91 10.38
CA ILE A 68 2.05 10.82 11.05
C ILE A 68 1.59 11.11 12.47
N THR A 69 2.44 10.91 13.47
CA THR A 69 2.12 11.22 14.88
C THR A 69 2.52 12.64 15.27
N GLY A 70 3.50 13.22 14.58
CA GLY A 70 3.97 14.57 14.88
C GLY A 70 4.95 15.12 13.86
N VAL A 71 5.11 16.43 13.90
CA VAL A 71 6.06 17.19 13.07
C VAL A 71 6.85 18.14 13.97
N TYR A 72 8.17 18.12 13.85
CA TYR A 72 9.09 18.83 14.74
C TYR A 72 10.13 19.58 13.92
N TYR A 73 10.41 20.84 14.26
CA TYR A 73 11.36 21.66 13.51
C TYR A 73 12.58 22.01 14.37
N ASN A 74 13.77 21.73 13.85
CA ASN A 74 15.03 22.15 14.43
C ASN A 74 15.49 23.45 13.76
N GLU A 75 15.33 24.57 14.46
CA GLU A 75 15.63 25.90 13.94
C GLU A 75 17.11 26.10 13.62
N ARG A 76 18.03 25.53 14.40
CA ARG A 76 19.47 25.78 14.25
C ARG A 76 20.09 25.09 13.02
N ILE A 77 19.62 23.89 12.69
CA ILE A 77 20.12 23.11 11.54
C ILE A 77 19.09 22.98 10.42
N HIS A 78 17.98 23.71 10.53
CA HIS A 78 16.90 23.79 9.55
C HIS A 78 16.31 22.44 9.11
N VAL A 79 16.17 21.49 10.05
CA VAL A 79 15.62 20.14 9.79
C VAL A 79 14.16 20.06 10.26
N LEU A 80 13.25 19.68 9.36
CA LEU A 80 11.89 19.26 9.66
C LEU A 80 11.84 17.74 9.84
N SER A 81 11.57 17.27 11.05
CA SER A 81 11.42 15.85 11.37
C SER A 81 9.95 15.46 11.41
N VAL A 82 9.57 14.47 10.61
CA VAL A 82 8.23 13.89 10.56
C VAL A 82 8.29 12.50 11.21
N VAL A 83 7.41 12.26 12.19
CA VAL A 83 7.37 10.96 12.89
C VAL A 83 6.16 10.18 12.42
N PHE A 84 6.40 8.94 11.98
CA PHE A 84 5.36 7.98 11.62
C PHE A 84 5.07 7.04 12.79
N ASN A 85 3.80 6.67 12.96
CA ASN A 85 3.47 5.42 13.61
C ASN A 85 3.62 4.30 12.57
N ALA A 86 4.21 3.18 12.95
CA ALA A 86 4.42 2.06 12.04
C ALA A 86 4.28 0.71 12.74
N GLU A 87 3.88 -0.29 11.96
CA GLU A 87 3.85 -1.68 12.39
C GLU A 87 5.06 -2.43 11.87
N TYR A 88 5.58 -3.34 12.69
CA TYR A 88 6.51 -4.36 12.25
C TYR A 88 5.84 -5.27 11.21
N VAL A 89 6.53 -5.53 10.10
CA VAL A 89 6.08 -6.47 9.07
C VAL A 89 6.90 -7.74 9.14
N SER A 90 8.22 -7.63 8.97
CA SER A 90 9.15 -8.76 8.92
C SER A 90 10.59 -8.30 9.11
N GLY A 91 11.53 -9.25 9.08
CA GLY A 91 12.96 -9.01 9.24
C GLY A 91 13.43 -9.22 10.67
N GLU A 92 14.70 -9.57 10.80
CA GLU A 92 15.40 -9.61 12.08
C GLU A 92 16.29 -8.37 12.19
N ILE A 93 16.63 -7.98 13.42
CA ILE A 93 17.52 -6.83 13.62
C ILE A 93 18.90 -7.17 13.07
N ILE A 94 19.23 -6.56 11.94
CA ILE A 94 20.54 -6.60 11.30
C ILE A 94 20.95 -5.14 11.10
N ILE A 95 21.79 -4.65 12.00
CA ILE A 95 22.20 -3.25 11.99
C ILE A 95 23.12 -2.93 10.83
N GLN A 96 23.03 -1.72 10.30
CA GLN A 96 24.08 -1.13 9.47
C GLN A 96 25.20 -0.60 10.37
N PRO A 97 26.35 -1.29 10.46
CA PRO A 97 27.36 -0.98 11.47
C PRO A 97 28.06 0.38 11.25
N GLU A 98 27.99 0.95 10.05
CA GLU A 98 28.54 2.28 9.75
C GLU A 98 27.76 3.42 10.44
N GLU A 99 26.46 3.23 10.67
CA GLU A 99 25.57 4.26 11.22
C GLU A 99 25.06 3.92 12.63
N ILE A 100 24.75 2.63 12.85
CA ILE A 100 24.08 2.14 14.05
C ILE A 100 25.08 1.39 14.95
N LEU A 101 25.13 1.79 16.22
CA LEU A 101 25.89 1.11 17.27
C LEU A 101 25.13 -0.09 17.83
N GLU A 102 23.83 0.07 18.04
CA GLU A 102 22.98 -0.92 18.71
C GLU A 102 21.52 -0.67 18.30
N ALA A 103 20.76 -1.73 18.11
CA ALA A 103 19.31 -1.69 17.90
C ALA A 103 18.64 -2.79 18.72
N LYS A 104 17.48 -2.50 19.30
CA LYS A 104 16.68 -3.47 20.07
C LYS A 104 15.24 -3.04 20.26
N TYR A 105 14.40 -4.03 20.50
CA TYR A 105 13.04 -3.84 21.01
C TYR A 105 13.06 -3.65 22.53
N VAL A 106 12.31 -2.67 23.03
CA VAL A 106 12.16 -2.40 24.46
C VAL A 106 10.71 -2.15 24.81
N GLU A 107 10.27 -2.63 25.97
CA GLU A 107 9.02 -2.18 26.58
C GLU A 107 9.21 -0.73 27.01
N LEU A 108 8.63 0.22 26.27
CA LEU A 108 8.85 1.65 26.47
C LEU A 108 7.56 2.34 26.89
N ASP A 109 7.64 3.08 27.99
CA ASP A 109 6.54 3.92 28.47
C ASP A 109 7.08 5.23 29.07
N LYS A 110 6.15 6.08 29.52
CA LYS A 110 6.50 7.38 30.12
C LYS A 110 7.35 7.25 31.39
N THR A 111 7.27 6.13 32.10
CA THR A 111 7.95 5.90 33.38
C THR A 111 9.40 5.46 33.20
N ASN A 112 9.70 4.74 32.12
CA ASN A 112 11.04 4.19 31.87
C ASN A 112 11.79 4.86 30.71
N ILE A 113 11.16 5.75 29.94
CA ILE A 113 11.76 6.40 28.76
C ILE A 113 13.10 7.08 29.06
N ASP A 114 13.28 7.63 30.26
CA ASP A 114 14.50 8.33 30.67
C ASP A 114 15.74 7.42 30.75
N GLN A 115 15.54 6.11 30.86
CA GLN A 115 16.60 5.11 30.86
C GLN A 115 17.23 4.97 29.46
N TYR A 116 16.46 5.26 28.41
CA TYR A 116 16.85 5.10 27.02
C TYR A 116 17.08 6.45 26.33
N ILE A 117 16.11 7.36 26.40
CA ILE A 117 16.09 8.59 25.62
C ILE A 117 16.44 9.78 26.52
N LYS A 118 17.70 10.19 26.46
CA LYS A 118 18.25 11.26 27.33
C LYS A 118 17.99 12.66 26.79
N ARG A 119 17.91 12.80 25.47
CA ARG A 119 17.77 14.11 24.82
C ARG A 119 16.31 14.60 24.85
N PRO A 120 16.02 15.82 25.36
CA PRO A 120 14.64 16.29 25.56
C PRO A 120 13.79 16.32 24.29
N ASN A 121 14.36 16.77 23.17
CA ASN A 121 13.65 16.84 21.89
C ASN A 121 13.30 15.45 21.34
N VAL A 122 14.19 14.47 21.50
CA VAL A 122 13.95 13.07 21.08
C VAL A 122 12.90 12.42 22.00
N LYS A 123 12.94 12.73 23.29
CA LYS A 123 11.97 12.25 24.28
C LYS A 123 10.56 12.78 23.98
N SER A 124 10.43 14.09 23.73
CA SER A 124 9.13 14.71 23.41
C SER A 124 8.46 14.01 22.24
N ARG A 125 9.16 13.88 21.10
CA ARG A 125 8.59 13.26 19.90
C ARG A 125 8.25 11.78 20.07
N THR A 126 9.02 11.06 20.90
CA THR A 126 8.75 9.64 21.19
C THR A 126 7.52 9.49 22.08
N LEU A 127 7.36 10.35 23.09
CA LEU A 127 6.17 10.37 23.94
C LEU A 127 4.90 10.73 23.16
N ASP A 128 4.97 11.70 22.26
CA ASP A 128 3.84 12.05 21.40
C ASP A 128 3.44 10.86 20.54
N ALA A 129 4.41 10.17 19.93
CA ALA A 129 4.15 8.97 19.14
C ALA A 129 3.58 7.81 19.98
N LEU A 130 4.11 7.56 21.18
CA LEU A 130 3.62 6.53 22.10
C LEU A 130 2.16 6.77 22.52
N ASN A 131 1.78 8.03 22.75
CA ASN A 131 0.45 8.42 23.21
C ASN A 131 -0.54 8.68 22.06
N ALA A 132 -0.10 8.60 20.81
CA ALA A 132 -0.95 8.85 19.66
C ALA A 132 -2.01 7.76 19.52
N VAL A 133 -3.27 8.10 19.81
CA VAL A 133 -4.43 7.22 19.58
C VAL A 133 -4.79 7.18 18.09
N ASN A 134 -4.68 8.32 17.42
CA ASN A 134 -4.85 8.47 15.98
C ASN A 134 -3.60 9.14 15.41
N SER A 135 -3.37 8.99 14.12
CA SER A 135 -2.33 9.72 13.39
C SER A 135 -2.95 10.68 12.39
N ILE A 136 -2.17 11.68 11.99
CA ILE A 136 -2.51 12.62 10.94
C ILE A 136 -2.45 11.87 9.59
N PRO A 137 -3.47 12.02 8.72
CA PRO A 137 -3.43 11.45 7.38
C PRO A 137 -2.24 11.97 6.57
N TYR A 138 -1.68 11.11 5.73
CA TYR A 138 -0.59 11.43 4.81
C TYR A 138 -0.95 10.98 3.40
N GLU A 139 -0.59 11.77 2.39
CA GLU A 139 -0.77 11.41 0.98
C GLU A 139 0.44 11.77 0.14
N THR A 140 0.68 10.97 -0.88
CA THR A 140 1.66 11.24 -1.92
C THR A 140 0.92 11.35 -3.26
N TRP A 141 1.13 12.47 -3.96
CA TRP A 141 0.55 12.72 -5.26
C TRP A 141 1.62 12.98 -6.32
N ASN A 142 1.37 12.54 -7.54
CA ASN A 142 2.01 13.07 -8.73
C ASN A 142 1.06 14.08 -9.39
N LEU A 143 1.47 15.34 -9.40
CA LEU A 143 0.70 16.46 -9.94
C LEU A 143 1.24 16.83 -11.32
N ASN A 144 0.88 16.08 -12.36
CA ASN A 144 1.24 16.41 -13.74
C ASN A 144 -0.02 16.77 -14.55
N PRO A 145 -0.49 18.02 -14.52
CA PRO A 145 -1.75 18.40 -15.15
C PRO A 145 -1.82 17.99 -16.63
N PRO A 146 -2.96 17.45 -17.10
CA PRO A 146 -4.22 17.24 -16.38
C PRO A 146 -4.28 15.95 -15.55
N ASN A 147 -3.21 15.16 -15.54
CA ASN A 147 -3.16 13.83 -14.93
C ASN A 147 -2.69 13.89 -13.47
N TYR A 148 -3.62 14.09 -12.55
CA TYR A 148 -3.38 14.08 -11.10
C TYR A 148 -3.50 12.66 -10.55
N LYS A 149 -2.48 12.19 -9.85
CA LYS A 149 -2.33 10.76 -9.56
C LYS A 149 -1.93 10.52 -8.11
N LEU A 150 -2.84 9.97 -7.32
CA LEU A 150 -2.54 9.52 -5.96
C LEU A 150 -1.65 8.27 -6.02
N LEU A 151 -0.50 8.35 -5.37
CA LEU A 151 0.48 7.29 -5.27
C LEU A 151 0.32 6.50 -3.96
N SER A 152 0.03 7.18 -2.85
CA SER A 152 -0.09 6.56 -1.53
C SER A 152 -1.00 7.39 -0.63
N ARG A 153 -1.75 6.74 0.25
CA ARG A 153 -2.57 7.38 1.29
C ARG A 153 -2.54 6.56 2.57
N LEU A 154 -2.18 7.22 3.67
CA LEU A 154 -2.27 6.71 5.03
C LEU A 154 -3.38 7.47 5.75
N ASP A 155 -4.37 6.76 6.28
CA ASP A 155 -5.55 7.37 6.91
C ASP A 155 -5.37 7.67 8.41
N GLY A 156 -4.24 7.26 8.99
CA GLY A 156 -3.87 7.62 10.36
C GLY A 156 -4.60 6.85 11.45
N GLY A 157 -4.70 5.53 11.31
CA GLY A 157 -5.25 4.64 12.35
C GLY A 157 -6.74 4.28 12.21
N HIS A 158 -7.43 4.76 11.17
CA HIS A 158 -8.79 4.31 10.80
C HIS A 158 -8.78 3.03 9.94
N GLU A 159 -7.91 2.06 10.24
CA GLU A 159 -7.75 0.85 9.41
C GLU A 159 -8.87 -0.19 9.63
N ASP A 160 -9.51 -0.23 10.81
CA ASP A 160 -10.54 -1.23 11.16
C ASP A 160 -11.84 -1.14 10.34
N SER A 161 -11.93 -0.22 9.38
CA SER A 161 -13.06 -0.06 8.46
C SER A 161 -12.75 -0.39 7.00
N LYS A 162 -11.52 -0.82 6.69
CA LYS A 162 -11.11 -1.15 5.32
C LYS A 162 -11.61 -2.53 4.93
N SER A 163 -12.42 -2.59 3.88
CA SER A 163 -12.89 -3.86 3.29
C SER A 163 -12.43 -4.04 1.85
N VAL A 164 -11.82 -3.04 1.22
CA VAL A 164 -11.42 -3.09 -0.19
C VAL A 164 -9.91 -2.93 -0.30
N PHE A 165 -9.21 -3.99 -0.69
CA PHE A 165 -7.76 -4.09 -0.74
C PHE A 165 -7.29 -4.04 -2.19
N LEU A 166 -6.68 -2.93 -2.61
CA LEU A 166 -6.28 -2.69 -3.99
C LEU A 166 -4.78 -2.53 -4.13
N LEU A 167 -4.20 -3.23 -5.10
CA LEU A 167 -2.83 -3.01 -5.55
C LEU A 167 -2.82 -2.05 -6.74
N THR A 168 -1.89 -1.10 -6.70
CA THR A 168 -1.52 -0.26 -7.83
C THR A 168 -0.02 -0.34 -8.08
N GLY A 169 0.45 0.21 -9.18
CA GLY A 169 1.87 0.16 -9.54
C GLY A 169 2.07 0.18 -11.05
N LYS A 170 3.32 0.38 -11.47
CA LYS A 170 3.69 0.41 -12.90
C LYS A 170 3.23 -0.89 -13.61
N PRO A 171 2.98 -0.86 -14.94
CA PRO A 171 2.75 -2.07 -15.71
C PRO A 171 3.87 -3.10 -15.49
N ARG A 172 3.52 -4.39 -15.44
CA ARG A 172 4.47 -5.51 -15.24
C ARG A 172 5.20 -5.58 -13.88
N MET A 173 4.77 -4.81 -12.87
CA MET A 173 5.28 -4.95 -11.49
C MET A 173 4.89 -6.25 -10.77
N GLY A 174 4.16 -7.16 -11.43
CA GLY A 174 3.72 -8.42 -10.82
C GLY A 174 2.43 -8.33 -10.00
N LYS A 175 1.58 -7.31 -10.22
CA LYS A 175 0.31 -7.16 -9.48
C LYS A 175 -0.60 -8.38 -9.58
N THR A 176 -0.87 -8.89 -10.79
CA THR A 176 -1.65 -10.12 -10.99
C THR A 176 -1.00 -11.34 -10.34
N THR A 177 0.34 -11.40 -10.35
CA THR A 177 1.09 -12.47 -9.66
C THR A 177 0.91 -12.37 -8.14
N MET A 178 0.94 -11.17 -7.58
CA MET A 178 0.65 -10.90 -6.17
C MET A 178 -0.78 -11.28 -5.80
N ILE A 179 -1.78 -10.92 -6.62
CA ILE A 179 -3.18 -11.34 -6.41
C ILE A 179 -3.30 -12.87 -6.34
N LYS A 180 -2.67 -13.59 -7.27
CA LYS A 180 -2.68 -15.06 -7.26
C LYS A 180 -1.98 -15.63 -6.02
N LYS A 181 -0.85 -15.04 -5.61
CA LYS A 181 -0.16 -15.42 -4.36
C LYS A 181 -1.08 -15.25 -3.16
N LEU A 182 -1.75 -14.10 -3.03
CA LEU A 182 -2.69 -13.80 -1.96
C LEU A 182 -3.89 -14.76 -1.93
N ILE A 183 -4.48 -15.06 -3.09
CA ILE A 183 -5.58 -16.05 -3.19
C ILE A 183 -5.15 -17.42 -2.68
N ASN A 184 -3.93 -17.86 -3.03
CA ASN A 184 -3.41 -19.15 -2.59
C ASN A 184 -3.13 -19.18 -1.09
N GLU A 185 -2.60 -18.09 -0.51
CA GLU A 185 -2.29 -17.99 0.93
C GLU A 185 -3.56 -17.88 1.80
N ILE A 186 -4.58 -17.16 1.33
CA ILE A 186 -5.86 -16.96 2.05
C ILE A 186 -6.79 -18.19 1.88
N GLY A 187 -6.72 -18.84 0.72
CA GLY A 187 -7.57 -19.97 0.36
C GLY A 187 -8.50 -19.67 -0.82
N SER A 188 -8.35 -20.43 -1.91
CA SER A 188 -9.14 -20.25 -3.13
C SER A 188 -10.64 -20.49 -2.94
N ASP A 189 -11.03 -21.35 -1.98
CA ASP A 189 -12.42 -21.77 -1.80
C ASP A 189 -13.35 -20.65 -1.34
N ILE A 190 -12.81 -19.68 -0.61
CA ILE A 190 -13.57 -18.51 -0.11
C ILE A 190 -13.49 -17.31 -1.06
N CYS A 191 -12.70 -17.40 -2.13
CA CYS A 191 -12.54 -16.38 -3.14
C CYS A 191 -13.46 -16.63 -4.34
N GLY A 192 -14.07 -15.57 -4.85
CA GLY A 192 -14.76 -15.55 -6.15
C GLY A 192 -14.29 -14.39 -7.00
N GLY A 193 -14.81 -14.28 -8.22
CA GLY A 193 -14.47 -13.20 -9.14
C GLY A 193 -13.52 -13.67 -10.24
N PHE A 194 -12.70 -12.74 -10.73
CA PHE A 194 -11.84 -12.99 -11.89
C PHE A 194 -10.52 -12.23 -11.82
N TYR A 195 -9.58 -12.70 -12.63
CA TYR A 195 -8.35 -11.99 -12.95
C TYR A 195 -8.15 -11.82 -14.46
N THR A 196 -7.23 -10.94 -14.85
CA THR A 196 -6.92 -10.69 -16.27
C THR A 196 -5.52 -11.22 -16.59
N GLU A 197 -5.40 -11.95 -17.70
CA GLU A 197 -4.12 -12.45 -18.21
C GLU A 197 -3.80 -11.85 -19.58
N GLU A 198 -2.52 -11.58 -19.80
CA GLU A 198 -2.01 -11.17 -21.10
C GLU A 198 -1.94 -12.39 -22.04
N ILE A 199 -2.48 -12.24 -23.25
CA ILE A 199 -2.28 -13.21 -24.33
C ILE A 199 -1.05 -12.75 -25.13
N THR A 200 -0.01 -13.58 -25.15
CA THR A 200 1.26 -13.28 -25.83
C THR A 200 1.54 -14.28 -26.95
N ASN A 201 2.16 -13.81 -28.03
CA ASN A 201 2.86 -14.66 -29.00
C ASN A 201 4.39 -14.52 -28.83
N SER A 202 5.18 -15.19 -29.67
CA SER A 202 6.64 -15.21 -29.61
C SER A 202 7.29 -13.82 -29.58
N ASN A 203 6.65 -12.79 -30.12
CA ASN A 203 7.26 -11.46 -30.27
C ASN A 203 6.54 -10.35 -29.49
N SER A 204 5.27 -10.51 -29.08
CA SER A 204 4.54 -9.46 -28.40
C SER A 204 3.22 -9.91 -27.73
N ARG A 205 2.67 -9.03 -26.88
CA ARG A 205 1.31 -9.17 -26.34
C ARG A 205 0.25 -8.90 -27.41
N ILE A 206 -0.57 -9.89 -27.74
CA ILE A 206 -1.58 -9.83 -28.81
C ILE A 206 -3.01 -9.61 -28.29
N GLY A 207 -3.24 -9.80 -27.00
CA GLY A 207 -4.58 -9.62 -26.43
C GLY A 207 -4.62 -9.78 -24.92
N PHE A 208 -5.84 -9.87 -24.40
CA PHE A 208 -6.12 -10.06 -22.98
C PHE A 208 -7.30 -11.01 -22.80
N ARG A 209 -7.21 -11.83 -21.76
CA ARG A 209 -8.23 -12.80 -21.36
C ARG A 209 -8.65 -12.52 -19.93
N CYS A 210 -9.95 -12.46 -19.69
CA CYS A 210 -10.53 -12.47 -18.36
C CYS A 210 -10.79 -13.93 -17.95
N ILE A 211 -10.35 -14.31 -16.76
CA ILE A 211 -10.39 -15.70 -16.27
C ILE A 211 -11.00 -15.68 -14.87
N SER A 212 -12.07 -16.43 -14.65
CA SER A 212 -12.65 -16.60 -13.31
C SER A 212 -11.71 -17.41 -12.43
N ILE A 213 -11.83 -17.28 -11.12
CA ILE A 213 -11.05 -18.10 -10.17
C ILE A 213 -11.25 -19.61 -10.41
N ASN A 214 -12.41 -20.00 -10.93
CA ASN A 214 -12.74 -21.40 -11.25
C ASN A 214 -12.24 -21.86 -12.64
N GLY A 215 -11.53 -21.00 -13.38
CA GLY A 215 -10.90 -21.34 -14.67
C GLY A 215 -11.77 -21.10 -15.91
N GLU A 216 -13.03 -20.69 -15.78
CA GLU A 216 -13.81 -20.21 -16.92
C GLU A 216 -13.14 -18.97 -17.50
N SER A 217 -13.13 -18.79 -18.83
CA SER A 217 -12.43 -17.65 -19.40
C SER A 217 -13.03 -17.12 -20.69
N VAL A 218 -12.74 -15.85 -20.95
CA VAL A 218 -13.19 -15.14 -22.14
C VAL A 218 -12.13 -14.18 -22.64
N GLU A 219 -11.89 -14.16 -23.95
CA GLU A 219 -11.04 -13.14 -24.57
C GLU A 219 -11.79 -11.81 -24.64
N ILE A 220 -11.19 -10.75 -24.09
CA ILE A 220 -11.81 -9.43 -23.94
C ILE A 220 -11.23 -8.38 -24.89
N ALA A 221 -10.00 -8.60 -25.35
CA ALA A 221 -9.28 -7.65 -26.18
C ALA A 221 -8.28 -8.36 -27.08
N ASN A 222 -8.20 -7.94 -28.34
CA ASN A 222 -7.28 -8.52 -29.34
C ASN A 222 -6.83 -7.44 -30.34
N VAL A 223 -5.58 -7.52 -30.81
CA VAL A 223 -5.07 -6.61 -31.85
C VAL A 223 -5.81 -6.74 -33.19
N GLU A 224 -6.25 -7.94 -33.54
CA GLU A 224 -6.98 -8.27 -34.78
C GLU A 224 -8.49 -8.07 -34.66
N SER A 225 -8.99 -7.69 -33.47
CA SER A 225 -10.42 -7.50 -33.26
C SER A 225 -10.98 -6.42 -34.20
N PRO A 226 -12.12 -6.68 -34.87
CA PRO A 226 -12.81 -5.71 -35.72
C PRO A 226 -13.55 -4.64 -34.91
N SER A 227 -13.51 -4.70 -33.58
CA SER A 227 -14.19 -3.73 -32.71
C SER A 227 -13.74 -2.30 -33.02
N LYS A 228 -14.73 -1.40 -33.13
CA LYS A 228 -14.52 0.04 -33.28
C LYS A 228 -14.01 0.68 -31.99
N THR A 229 -14.30 0.08 -30.83
CA THR A 229 -13.82 0.58 -29.55
C THR A 229 -12.44 0.00 -29.27
N ARG A 230 -11.44 0.88 -29.11
CA ARG A 230 -10.04 0.47 -28.94
C ARG A 230 -9.37 1.20 -27.78
N ILE A 231 -8.44 0.51 -27.12
CA ILE A 231 -7.50 1.09 -26.16
C ILE A 231 -6.08 0.76 -26.66
N GLY A 232 -5.35 1.80 -27.07
CA GLY A 232 -4.11 1.64 -27.82
C GLY A 232 -4.33 0.79 -29.08
N ARG A 233 -3.57 -0.29 -29.22
CA ARG A 233 -3.66 -1.19 -30.38
C ARG A 233 -4.71 -2.29 -30.26
N TYR A 234 -5.42 -2.42 -29.13
CA TYR A 234 -6.33 -3.54 -28.89
C TYR A 234 -7.79 -3.13 -29.15
N GLY A 235 -8.50 -3.91 -29.97
CA GLY A 235 -9.95 -3.79 -30.09
C GLY A 235 -10.63 -4.55 -28.95
N ILE A 236 -11.56 -3.89 -28.28
CA ILE A 236 -12.20 -4.36 -27.05
C ILE A 236 -13.60 -4.89 -27.36
N ASP A 237 -13.92 -6.08 -26.88
CA ASP A 237 -15.26 -6.66 -26.96
C ASP A 237 -15.99 -6.43 -25.62
N ILE A 238 -16.62 -5.26 -25.51
CA ILE A 238 -17.28 -4.81 -24.28
C ILE A 238 -18.44 -5.73 -23.91
N GLU A 239 -19.26 -6.13 -24.88
CA GLU A 239 -20.45 -6.95 -24.63
C GLU A 239 -20.05 -8.33 -24.09
N ARG A 240 -19.02 -8.94 -24.70
CA ARG A 240 -18.52 -10.24 -24.28
C ARG A 240 -17.87 -10.20 -22.90
N PHE A 241 -17.08 -9.16 -22.61
CA PHE A 241 -16.54 -8.93 -21.27
C PHE A 241 -17.66 -8.72 -20.25
N GLU A 242 -18.60 -7.82 -20.53
CA GLU A 242 -19.68 -7.46 -19.62
C GLU A 242 -20.52 -8.66 -19.20
N LYS A 243 -20.97 -9.48 -20.18
CA LYS A 243 -21.74 -10.70 -19.91
C LYS A 243 -20.99 -11.67 -19.00
N PHE A 244 -19.69 -11.85 -19.24
CA PHE A 244 -18.86 -12.75 -18.44
C PHE A 244 -18.61 -12.19 -17.03
N ALA A 245 -18.10 -10.96 -16.93
CA ALA A 245 -17.71 -10.35 -15.67
C ALA A 245 -18.89 -10.18 -14.71
N ILE A 246 -20.05 -9.71 -15.20
CA ILE A 246 -21.24 -9.52 -14.36
C ILE A 246 -21.72 -10.86 -13.81
N LYS A 247 -21.81 -11.89 -14.66
CA LYS A 247 -22.22 -13.24 -14.23
C LYS A 247 -21.29 -13.75 -13.12
N ILE A 248 -19.98 -13.73 -13.36
CA ILE A 248 -18.98 -14.22 -12.40
C ILE A 248 -19.06 -13.46 -11.07
N LEU A 249 -19.21 -12.12 -11.10
CA LEU A 249 -19.31 -11.31 -9.89
C LEU A 249 -20.61 -11.59 -9.13
N GLN A 250 -21.74 -11.73 -9.80
CA GLN A 250 -23.02 -12.06 -9.16
C GLN A 250 -22.98 -13.45 -8.50
N ASP A 251 -22.46 -14.45 -9.21
CA ASP A 251 -22.29 -15.81 -8.66
C ASP A 251 -21.38 -15.78 -7.43
N SER A 252 -20.32 -14.98 -7.47
CA SER A 252 -19.36 -14.82 -6.36
C SER A 252 -19.98 -14.13 -5.15
N LEU A 253 -20.74 -13.06 -5.34
CA LEU A 253 -21.41 -12.33 -4.26
C LEU A 253 -22.41 -13.19 -3.48
N SER A 254 -22.97 -14.21 -4.12
CA SER A 254 -23.92 -15.13 -3.48
C SER A 254 -23.27 -16.20 -2.60
N SER A 255 -21.99 -16.52 -2.83
CA SER A 255 -21.38 -17.77 -2.34
C SER A 255 -19.99 -17.62 -1.74
N LYS A 256 -19.33 -16.47 -1.94
CA LYS A 256 -17.92 -16.26 -1.57
C LYS A 256 -17.78 -15.12 -0.57
N LYS A 257 -16.75 -15.22 0.27
CA LYS A 257 -16.44 -14.21 1.29
C LYS A 257 -15.61 -13.05 0.71
N ILE A 258 -14.74 -13.36 -0.25
CA ILE A 258 -13.85 -12.39 -0.89
C ILE A 258 -14.19 -12.31 -2.37
N ILE A 259 -14.36 -11.09 -2.87
CA ILE A 259 -14.56 -10.81 -4.29
C ILE A 259 -13.25 -10.31 -4.89
N VAL A 260 -12.70 -11.07 -5.83
CA VAL A 260 -11.49 -10.73 -6.56
C VAL A 260 -11.84 -10.02 -7.87
N ILE A 261 -11.28 -8.84 -8.07
CA ILE A 261 -11.42 -8.07 -9.30
C ILE A 261 -10.04 -7.58 -9.73
N ASP A 262 -9.29 -8.39 -10.48
CA ASP A 262 -8.03 -7.93 -11.07
C ASP A 262 -8.29 -7.03 -12.27
N GLU A 263 -7.45 -6.02 -12.43
CA GLU A 263 -7.51 -5.01 -13.47
C GLU A 263 -8.87 -4.30 -13.54
N ILE A 264 -9.22 -3.58 -12.48
CA ILE A 264 -10.21 -2.50 -12.50
C ILE A 264 -9.61 -1.33 -13.32
N GLY A 265 -9.46 -1.56 -14.62
CA GLY A 265 -8.65 -0.75 -15.54
C GLY A 265 -9.46 -0.07 -16.63
N PHE A 266 -8.76 0.65 -17.50
CA PHE A 266 -9.36 1.43 -18.58
C PHE A 266 -10.21 0.60 -19.52
N MET A 267 -9.83 -0.65 -19.81
CA MET A 267 -10.58 -1.52 -20.74
C MET A 267 -11.90 -1.99 -20.12
N GLN A 268 -11.87 -2.42 -18.86
CA GLN A 268 -13.04 -2.91 -18.13
C GLN A 268 -14.02 -1.77 -17.82
N MET A 269 -13.48 -0.59 -17.51
CA MET A 269 -14.27 0.62 -17.25
C MET A 269 -14.93 1.23 -18.49
N LEU A 270 -14.83 0.62 -19.67
CA LEU A 270 -15.67 1.00 -20.82
C LEU A 270 -17.12 0.50 -20.68
N SER A 271 -17.36 -0.56 -19.90
CA SER A 271 -18.71 -1.06 -19.62
C SER A 271 -19.34 -0.26 -18.47
N THR A 272 -20.46 0.39 -18.75
CA THR A 272 -21.23 1.13 -17.73
C THR A 272 -21.89 0.21 -16.71
N ASN A 273 -22.28 -0.99 -17.11
CA ASN A 273 -22.85 -1.98 -16.18
C ASN A 273 -21.76 -2.55 -15.26
N PHE A 274 -20.55 -2.76 -15.77
CA PHE A 274 -19.40 -3.14 -14.95
C PHE A 274 -19.02 -2.03 -13.96
N GLN A 275 -19.02 -0.77 -14.38
CA GLN A 275 -18.80 0.37 -13.47
C GLN A 275 -19.78 0.34 -12.28
N LYS A 276 -21.07 0.15 -12.56
CA LYS A 276 -22.14 0.10 -11.52
C LYS A 276 -21.92 -1.04 -10.54
N ILE A 277 -21.73 -2.27 -11.02
CA ILE A 277 -21.56 -3.42 -10.12
C ILE A 277 -20.29 -3.28 -9.27
N VAL A 278 -19.19 -2.75 -9.82
CA VAL A 278 -17.97 -2.48 -9.03
C VAL A 278 -18.23 -1.42 -7.95
N GLN A 279 -18.94 -0.34 -8.28
CA GLN A 279 -19.32 0.67 -7.30
C GLN A 279 -20.22 0.09 -6.20
N ASP A 280 -21.19 -0.75 -6.56
CA ASP A 280 -22.08 -1.42 -5.61
C ASP A 280 -21.29 -2.37 -4.70
N ILE A 281 -20.37 -3.17 -5.25
CA ILE A 281 -19.52 -4.09 -4.48
C ILE A 281 -18.66 -3.34 -3.47
N ILE A 282 -18.05 -2.23 -3.87
CA ILE A 282 -17.19 -1.40 -3.00
C ILE A 282 -18.03 -0.66 -1.94
N SER A 283 -19.24 -0.23 -2.30
CA SER A 283 -20.12 0.52 -1.40
C SER A 283 -20.80 -0.37 -0.37
N ASN A 284 -21.05 -1.64 -0.70
CA ASN A 284 -21.51 -2.66 0.24
C ASN A 284 -20.31 -3.21 1.04
N ASN A 285 -20.51 -3.71 2.26
CA ASN A 285 -19.42 -4.17 3.14
C ASN A 285 -18.79 -5.50 2.69
N HIS A 286 -18.61 -5.71 1.39
CA HIS A 286 -17.89 -6.86 0.87
C HIS A 286 -16.39 -6.69 1.06
N ILE A 287 -15.72 -7.81 1.25
CA ILE A 287 -14.26 -7.87 1.21
C ILE A 287 -13.84 -8.02 -0.25
N VAL A 288 -13.07 -7.07 -0.75
CA VAL A 288 -12.65 -7.01 -2.16
C VAL A 288 -11.15 -7.05 -2.22
N LEU A 289 -10.60 -7.87 -3.10
CA LEU A 289 -9.18 -7.91 -3.43
C LEU A 289 -9.03 -7.59 -4.92
N GLY A 290 -8.21 -6.63 -5.29
CA GLY A 290 -8.13 -6.26 -6.70
C GLY A 290 -6.94 -5.42 -7.07
N THR A 291 -6.90 -5.01 -8.33
CA THR A 291 -5.85 -4.11 -8.82
C THR A 291 -6.45 -2.96 -9.63
N VAL A 292 -5.84 -1.79 -9.50
CA VAL A 292 -6.20 -0.59 -10.25
C VAL A 292 -4.97 -0.05 -10.97
N PRO A 293 -5.13 0.61 -12.13
CA PRO A 293 -4.02 1.27 -12.79
C PRO A 293 -3.48 2.40 -11.90
N LEU A 294 -2.17 2.64 -12.00
CA LEU A 294 -1.56 3.78 -11.34
C LEU A 294 -2.10 5.08 -11.96
N ASP A 295 -2.29 5.12 -13.28
CA ASP A 295 -2.79 6.30 -14.00
C ASP A 295 -4.20 6.71 -13.57
N SER A 296 -4.47 8.01 -13.69
CA SER A 296 -5.74 8.63 -13.29
C SER A 296 -6.85 8.35 -14.30
N HIS A 297 -8.05 8.19 -13.77
CA HIS A 297 -9.28 8.03 -14.54
C HIS A 297 -10.46 8.37 -13.64
N SER A 298 -11.41 9.18 -14.11
CA SER A 298 -12.50 9.70 -13.26
C SER A 298 -13.25 8.61 -12.48
N GLU A 299 -13.58 7.49 -13.13
CA GLU A 299 -14.30 6.39 -12.46
C GLU A 299 -13.42 5.54 -11.53
N ILE A 300 -12.13 5.40 -11.86
CA ILE A 300 -11.21 4.58 -11.06
C ILE A 300 -10.74 5.38 -9.84
N ASP A 301 -10.60 6.69 -9.98
CA ASP A 301 -10.18 7.57 -8.90
C ASP A 301 -11.28 7.68 -7.83
N LYS A 302 -12.56 7.63 -8.19
CA LYS A 302 -13.66 7.45 -7.23
C LYS A 302 -13.49 6.20 -6.36
N ILE A 303 -12.99 5.11 -6.96
CA ILE A 303 -12.67 3.88 -6.23
C ILE A 303 -11.46 4.12 -5.32
N LYS A 304 -10.33 4.59 -5.87
CA LYS A 304 -9.08 4.83 -5.12
C LYS A 304 -9.29 5.73 -3.90
N PHE A 305 -10.15 6.74 -4.01
CA PHE A 305 -10.41 7.71 -2.93
C PHE A 305 -11.51 7.30 -1.95
N SER A 306 -12.11 6.13 -2.14
CA SER A 306 -13.09 5.61 -1.18
C SER A 306 -12.44 5.36 0.17
N LYS A 307 -13.10 5.78 1.25
CA LYS A 307 -12.63 5.53 2.63
C LYS A 307 -12.54 4.04 2.98
N LYS A 308 -13.22 3.17 2.24
CA LYS A 308 -13.14 1.70 2.41
C LYS A 308 -11.92 1.08 1.75
N VAL A 309 -11.28 1.83 0.83
CA VAL A 309 -10.15 1.34 0.06
C VAL A 309 -8.86 1.49 0.83
N LYS A 310 -8.12 0.39 0.88
CA LYS A 310 -6.71 0.33 1.20
C LYS A 310 -5.95 0.17 -0.11
N LEU A 311 -5.30 1.26 -0.54
CA LEU A 311 -4.55 1.29 -1.79
C LEU A 311 -3.06 1.17 -1.50
N ILE A 312 -2.41 0.18 -2.10
CA ILE A 312 -0.97 -0.03 -1.95
C ILE A 312 -0.27 0.04 -3.29
N ASN A 313 0.76 0.87 -3.36
CA ASN A 313 1.59 1.02 -4.54
C ASN A 313 2.76 0.05 -4.50
N LEU A 314 2.67 -0.99 -5.34
CA LEU A 314 3.69 -2.01 -5.51
C LEU A 314 4.91 -1.45 -6.25
N ASN A 315 6.07 -1.60 -5.65
CA ASN A 315 7.36 -1.16 -6.18
C ASN A 315 8.44 -2.25 -5.93
N GLU A 316 9.68 -2.00 -6.35
CA GLU A 316 10.77 -2.98 -6.23
C GLU A 316 11.17 -3.25 -4.78
N LEU A 317 10.96 -2.30 -3.86
CA LEU A 317 11.33 -2.42 -2.45
C LEU A 317 10.33 -3.26 -1.66
N ASN A 318 9.03 -3.17 -1.99
CA ASN A 318 7.97 -3.80 -1.20
C ASN A 318 7.37 -5.08 -1.82
N ARG A 319 7.63 -5.36 -3.11
CA ARG A 319 6.96 -6.45 -3.84
C ARG A 319 7.15 -7.84 -3.25
N ASP A 320 8.23 -8.09 -2.55
CA ASP A 320 8.55 -9.43 -2.04
C ASP A 320 8.00 -9.67 -0.62
N VAL A 321 7.68 -8.59 0.10
CA VAL A 321 7.26 -8.61 1.51
C VAL A 321 5.78 -8.26 1.72
N ILE A 322 5.15 -7.56 0.77
CA ILE A 322 3.79 -7.03 0.97
C ILE A 322 2.67 -8.07 0.98
N SER A 323 2.95 -9.33 0.62
CA SER A 323 1.92 -10.38 0.64
C SER A 323 1.49 -10.72 2.06
N GLU A 324 2.44 -10.90 2.97
CA GLU A 324 2.20 -11.32 4.36
C GLU A 324 1.27 -10.34 5.07
N PHE A 325 1.50 -9.06 4.79
CA PHE A 325 0.67 -7.96 5.23
C PHE A 325 -0.78 -8.05 4.75
N PHE A 326 -0.98 -8.22 3.44
CA PHE A 326 -2.30 -8.22 2.84
C PHE A 326 -3.11 -9.40 3.39
N VAL A 327 -2.45 -10.55 3.60
CA VAL A 327 -3.08 -11.71 4.25
C VAL A 327 -3.54 -11.36 5.66
N LYS A 328 -2.67 -10.77 6.51
CA LYS A 328 -3.05 -10.37 7.88
C LYS A 328 -4.23 -9.40 7.90
N ASP A 329 -4.18 -8.36 7.06
CA ASP A 329 -5.24 -7.35 6.99
C ASP A 329 -6.56 -7.92 6.45
N ILE A 330 -6.51 -8.76 5.41
CA ILE A 330 -7.70 -9.41 4.86
C ILE A 330 -8.30 -10.39 5.87
N GLN A 331 -7.47 -11.13 6.61
CA GLN A 331 -7.92 -12.01 7.67
C GLN A 331 -8.61 -11.24 8.80
N LYS A 332 -8.04 -10.10 9.22
CA LYS A 332 -8.66 -9.21 10.22
C LYS A 332 -10.03 -8.71 9.75
N ALA A 333 -10.16 -8.35 8.47
CA ALA A 333 -11.43 -7.94 7.88
C ALA A 333 -12.45 -9.10 7.85
N LEU A 334 -12.01 -10.31 7.50
CA LEU A 334 -12.85 -11.52 7.53
C LEU A 334 -13.40 -11.80 8.93
N ASP A 335 -12.54 -11.74 9.94
CA ASP A 335 -12.91 -12.01 11.33
C ASP A 335 -13.92 -10.96 11.84
N SER A 336 -13.75 -9.70 11.45
CA SER A 336 -14.65 -8.59 11.81
C SER A 336 -16.04 -8.70 11.15
N CYS A 337 -16.17 -9.37 10.00
CA CYS A 337 -17.45 -9.61 9.33
C CYS A 337 -18.22 -10.83 9.88
N THR A 338 -17.63 -11.62 10.77
CA THR A 338 -18.24 -12.86 11.30
C THR A 338 -18.92 -12.65 12.66
N LEU A 339 -18.88 -11.42 13.19
CA LEU A 339 -19.62 -10.92 14.36
C LEU A 339 -20.86 -10.13 13.90
#